data_AF-A0A3C1CIS9-F1
#
_entry.id   AF-A0A3C1CIS9-F1
#
_cell.length_a   1.000
_cell.length_b   1.000
_cell.length_c   1.000
_cell.angle_alpha   90.00
_cell.angle_beta   90.00
_cell.angle_gamma   90.00
#
_symmetry.space_group_name_H-M   'P 1'
#
loop_
_entity.id
_entity.type
_entity.pdbx_description
1 polymer ?
#
loop_
_entity_poly.entity_id
_entity_poly.type
_entity_poly.pdbx_seq_one_letter_code
_entity_poly.pdbx_strand_id
1 'polypeptide(L)'
;MTVDALYEAVTASKGGDPLAPVTVVTPSTYSAVAARRALALAARGQARGGVANVACTTLDLLVAQLGAPSLWRRGLRSVAPAVEIEVVRQVAAGGPEAWRRLASHPRTLVALQGAFSDLRRLTPPALEALARQPVRGAEVAALLVAVRSHLHQRGLADALDLRQAALEALSEGLPMPDELGAVVLYALPPLSPGDAAFLDALALRVPCVAVDGPDPPPADERWVCSDPEQEVRTAVRQVVAGMEAGVPLWRHALLHPPGPAYPRLIHQELDAAGIPSNGPERRRLDGTG
;
A
#
# COMPACT_ATOMS: atom_id res chain seq x y z
N MET A 1 20.81 -12.98 -0.50
CA MET A 1 20.13 -14.24 -0.88
C MET A 1 18.68 -14.04 -1.32
N THR A 2 18.22 -12.85 -1.74
CA THR A 2 16.75 -12.60 -1.84
C THR A 2 16.25 -11.91 -3.11
N VAL A 3 17.14 -11.34 -3.92
CA VAL A 3 16.80 -10.91 -5.29
C VAL A 3 16.87 -12.10 -6.25
N ASP A 4 17.84 -12.99 -6.04
CA ASP A 4 18.01 -14.20 -6.84
C ASP A 4 16.80 -15.12 -6.72
N ALA A 5 16.28 -15.33 -5.50
CA ALA A 5 15.06 -16.11 -5.26
C ALA A 5 13.83 -15.51 -5.98
N LEU A 6 13.68 -14.18 -5.98
CA LEU A 6 12.62 -13.52 -6.73
C LEU A 6 12.78 -13.75 -8.25
N TYR A 7 14.00 -13.62 -8.76
CA TYR A 7 14.29 -13.84 -10.18
C TYR A 7 14.05 -15.30 -10.60
N GLU A 8 14.46 -16.27 -9.77
CA GLU A 8 14.22 -17.70 -9.97
C GLU A 8 12.73 -18.02 -9.97
N ALA A 9 11.96 -17.50 -9.01
CA ALA A 9 10.52 -17.70 -8.96
C ALA A 9 9.81 -17.15 -10.21
N VAL A 10 10.15 -15.93 -10.64
CA VAL A 10 9.62 -15.36 -11.88
C VAL A 10 9.99 -16.20 -13.10
N THR A 11 11.22 -16.70 -13.17
CA THR A 11 11.70 -17.52 -14.30
C THR A 11 11.01 -18.89 -14.32
N ALA A 12 10.83 -19.51 -13.15
CA ALA A 12 10.11 -20.77 -13.01
C ALA A 12 8.64 -20.62 -13.41
N SER A 13 7.98 -19.54 -12.95
CA SER A 13 6.60 -19.21 -13.33
C SER A 13 6.40 -18.99 -14.83
N LYS A 14 7.44 -18.54 -15.55
CA LYS A 14 7.42 -18.37 -17.00
C LYS A 14 7.50 -19.69 -17.78
N GLY A 15 7.90 -20.79 -17.14
CA GLY A 15 7.87 -22.13 -17.77
C GLY A 15 8.69 -22.26 -19.06
N GLY A 16 9.70 -21.41 -19.26
CA GLY A 16 10.51 -21.37 -20.48
C GLY A 16 10.01 -20.44 -21.59
N ASP A 17 8.80 -19.87 -21.48
CA ASP A 17 8.33 -18.80 -22.37
C ASP A 17 8.75 -17.42 -21.82
N PRO A 18 9.68 -16.71 -22.49
CA PRO A 18 10.14 -15.39 -22.03
C PRO A 18 9.01 -14.35 -21.92
N LEU A 19 7.94 -14.51 -22.70
CA LEU A 19 6.82 -13.58 -22.78
C LEU A 19 5.63 -13.98 -21.91
N ALA A 20 5.66 -15.13 -21.22
CA ALA A 20 4.58 -15.53 -20.32
C ALA A 20 4.36 -14.46 -19.23
N PRO A 21 3.12 -14.00 -18.97
CA PRO A 21 2.85 -12.97 -17.98
C PRO A 21 3.14 -13.44 -16.56
N VAL A 22 3.72 -12.56 -15.74
CA VAL A 22 3.90 -12.77 -14.30
C VAL A 22 3.60 -11.49 -13.55
N THR A 23 2.81 -11.57 -12.49
CA THR A 23 2.51 -10.44 -11.60
C THR A 23 3.21 -10.63 -10.25
N VAL A 24 4.12 -9.73 -9.92
CA VAL A 24 4.81 -9.67 -8.62
C VAL A 24 4.04 -8.74 -7.70
N VAL A 25 3.47 -9.27 -6.62
CA VAL A 25 2.78 -8.52 -5.57
C VAL A 25 3.78 -8.21 -4.46
N THR A 26 3.88 -6.93 -4.10
CA THR A 26 4.85 -6.43 -3.11
C THR A 26 4.16 -5.64 -1.99
N PRO A 27 4.84 -5.39 -0.85
CA PRO A 27 4.22 -4.72 0.31
C PRO A 27 3.82 -3.27 0.07
N SER A 28 4.48 -2.60 -0.88
CA SER A 28 4.26 -1.19 -1.17
C SER A 28 4.63 -0.87 -2.62
N THR A 29 4.14 0.27 -3.12
CA THR A 29 4.49 0.75 -4.45
C THR A 29 5.99 1.05 -4.59
N TYR A 30 6.66 1.47 -3.51
CA TYR A 30 8.12 1.63 -3.49
C TYR A 30 8.83 0.28 -3.61
N SER A 31 8.37 -0.74 -2.89
CA SER A 31 8.87 -2.10 -2.99
C SER A 31 8.65 -2.67 -4.40
N ALA A 32 7.54 -2.35 -5.08
CA ALA A 32 7.30 -2.74 -6.46
C ALA A 32 8.35 -2.15 -7.43
N VAL A 33 8.71 -0.87 -7.25
CA VAL A 33 9.78 -0.23 -8.04
C VAL A 33 11.13 -0.86 -7.74
N ALA A 34 11.44 -1.12 -6.46
CA ALA A 34 12.68 -1.77 -6.05
C ALA A 34 12.79 -3.20 -6.62
N ALA A 35 11.74 -4.01 -6.51
CA ALA A 35 11.66 -5.36 -7.07
C ALA A 35 11.87 -5.35 -8.58
N ARG A 36 11.22 -4.43 -9.31
CA ARG A 36 11.40 -4.28 -10.76
C ARG A 36 12.86 -3.98 -11.14
N ARG A 37 13.50 -3.05 -10.42
CA ARG A 37 14.92 -2.71 -10.63
C ARG A 37 15.83 -3.89 -10.31
N ALA A 38 15.55 -4.60 -9.22
CA ALA A 38 16.31 -5.76 -8.78
C ALA A 38 16.23 -6.90 -9.81
N LEU A 39 15.04 -7.19 -10.32
CA LEU A 39 14.82 -8.15 -11.42
C LEU A 39 15.59 -7.77 -12.68
N ALA A 40 15.55 -6.50 -13.09
CA ALA A 40 16.28 -6.03 -14.26
C ALA A 40 17.80 -6.15 -14.09
N LEU A 41 18.32 -5.91 -12.88
CA LEU A 41 19.74 -6.09 -12.57
C LEU A 41 20.15 -7.56 -12.55
N ALA A 42 19.37 -8.44 -11.91
CA ALA A 42 19.63 -9.88 -11.84
C ALA A 42 19.66 -10.51 -13.25
N ALA A 43 18.80 -10.05 -14.15
CA ALA A 43 18.75 -10.52 -15.52
C ALA A 43 20.01 -10.19 -16.34
N ARG A 44 20.73 -9.10 -16.04
CA ARG A 44 21.93 -8.70 -16.80
C ARG A 44 23.07 -9.70 -16.74
N GLY A 45 23.10 -10.55 -15.71
CA GLY A 45 24.12 -11.59 -15.55
C GLY A 45 23.79 -12.92 -16.24
N GLN A 46 22.64 -13.03 -16.93
CA GLN A 46 22.10 -14.30 -17.41
C GLN A 46 22.19 -14.42 -18.94
N ALA A 47 22.34 -15.65 -19.45
CA ALA A 47 22.52 -15.94 -20.87
C ALA A 47 21.33 -15.50 -21.76
N ARG A 48 20.11 -15.45 -21.20
CA ARG A 48 18.91 -14.84 -21.79
C ARG A 48 18.53 -13.59 -21.00
N GLY A 49 19.44 -12.62 -20.99
CA GLY A 49 19.38 -11.48 -20.09
C GLY A 49 18.24 -10.51 -20.41
N GLY A 50 17.08 -10.75 -19.82
CA GLY A 50 15.93 -9.84 -19.87
C GLY A 50 14.75 -10.36 -19.07
N VAL A 51 13.99 -9.44 -18.49
CA VAL A 51 12.70 -9.73 -17.85
C VAL A 51 11.64 -8.95 -18.63
N ALA A 52 10.76 -9.68 -19.33
CA ALA A 52 9.66 -9.12 -20.11
C ALA A 52 8.32 -9.60 -19.54
N ASN A 53 7.24 -8.86 -19.80
CA ASN A 53 5.89 -9.19 -19.33
C ASN A 53 5.81 -9.52 -17.83
N VAL A 54 6.47 -8.70 -17.00
CA VAL A 54 6.40 -8.80 -15.54
C VAL A 54 5.85 -7.50 -14.97
N ALA A 55 4.66 -7.57 -14.38
CA ALA A 55 4.06 -6.48 -13.65
C ALA A 55 4.54 -6.52 -12.19
N CYS A 56 4.80 -5.35 -11.58
CA CYS A 56 5.02 -5.26 -10.14
C CYS A 56 3.96 -4.34 -9.54
N THR A 57 3.18 -4.86 -8.61
CA THR A 57 1.99 -4.20 -8.03
C THR A 57 1.91 -4.42 -6.52
N THR A 58 0.84 -3.94 -5.91
CA THR A 58 0.48 -4.20 -4.50
C THR A 58 -0.81 -5.02 -4.44
N LEU A 59 -1.08 -5.61 -3.28
CA LEU A 59 -2.29 -6.40 -3.10
C LEU A 59 -3.55 -5.57 -3.29
N ASP A 60 -3.60 -4.35 -2.75
CA ASP A 60 -4.74 -3.45 -2.92
C ASP A 60 -5.02 -3.10 -4.38
N LEU A 61 -3.97 -2.92 -5.19
CA LEU A 61 -4.12 -2.63 -6.62
C LEU A 61 -4.57 -3.87 -7.40
N LEU A 62 -4.08 -5.07 -7.03
CA LEU A 62 -4.54 -6.32 -7.62
C LEU A 62 -6.02 -6.59 -7.28
N VAL A 63 -6.41 -6.39 -6.02
CA VAL A 63 -7.81 -6.44 -5.58
C VAL A 63 -8.64 -5.46 -6.38
N ALA A 64 -8.17 -4.23 -6.55
CA ALA A 64 -8.88 -3.22 -7.33
C ALA A 64 -9.05 -3.62 -8.80
N GLN A 65 -8.00 -4.18 -9.43
CA GLN A 65 -8.01 -4.64 -10.81
C GLN A 65 -9.08 -5.72 -11.04
N LEU A 66 -9.21 -6.66 -10.10
CA LEU A 66 -10.18 -7.77 -10.20
C LEU A 66 -11.59 -7.38 -9.74
N GLY A 67 -11.72 -6.50 -8.75
CA GLY A 67 -13.01 -6.12 -8.17
C GLY A 67 -13.74 -4.99 -8.88
N ALA A 68 -13.01 -4.03 -9.46
CA ALA A 68 -13.63 -2.84 -10.08
C ALA A 68 -14.62 -3.17 -11.21
N PRO A 69 -14.38 -4.13 -12.12
CA PRO A 69 -15.35 -4.49 -13.15
C PRO A 69 -16.70 -4.98 -12.59
N SER A 70 -16.66 -5.73 -11.49
CA SER A 70 -17.86 -6.20 -10.78
C SER A 70 -18.61 -5.05 -10.10
N LEU A 71 -17.90 -4.10 -9.51
CA LEU A 71 -18.53 -2.89 -8.96
C LEU A 71 -19.20 -2.04 -10.04
N TRP A 72 -18.53 -1.83 -11.18
CA TRP A 72 -19.09 -1.05 -12.28
C TRP A 72 -20.37 -1.65 -12.84
N ARG A 73 -20.43 -2.99 -12.99
CA ARG A 73 -21.66 -3.71 -13.39
C ARG A 73 -22.81 -3.50 -12.41
N ARG A 74 -22.50 -3.28 -11.13
CA ARG A 74 -23.47 -2.97 -10.05
C ARG A 74 -23.80 -1.48 -9.94
N GLY A 75 -23.28 -0.64 -10.84
CA GLY A 75 -23.48 0.82 -10.81
C GLY A 75 -22.70 1.54 -9.71
N LEU A 76 -21.72 0.87 -9.08
CA LEU A 76 -20.86 1.45 -8.04
C LEU A 76 -19.50 1.85 -8.62
N ARG A 77 -18.90 2.90 -8.05
CA ARG A 77 -17.53 3.33 -8.38
C ARG A 77 -16.67 3.43 -7.14
N SER A 78 -15.39 3.10 -7.25
CA SER A 78 -14.43 3.28 -6.15
C SER A 78 -14.36 4.75 -5.73
N VAL A 79 -14.43 4.99 -4.42
CA VAL A 79 -14.31 6.32 -3.85
C VAL A 79 -12.88 6.85 -4.03
N ALA A 80 -12.75 8.12 -4.42
CA ALA A 80 -11.46 8.79 -4.42
C ALA A 80 -11.04 9.15 -2.98
N PRO A 81 -9.75 9.07 -2.60
CA PRO A 81 -9.31 9.30 -1.22
C PRO A 81 -9.75 10.66 -0.64
N ALA A 82 -9.73 11.72 -1.44
CA ALA A 82 -10.18 13.04 -1.02
C ALA A 82 -11.69 13.11 -0.72
N VAL A 83 -12.49 12.41 -1.54
CA VAL A 83 -13.95 12.29 -1.34
C VAL A 83 -14.24 11.48 -0.09
N GLU A 84 -13.49 10.40 0.13
CA GLU A 84 -13.63 9.57 1.33
C GLU A 84 -13.39 10.39 2.60
N ILE A 85 -12.29 11.16 2.67
CA ILE A 85 -11.99 12.04 3.81
C ILE A 85 -13.15 13.01 4.08
N GLU A 86 -13.72 13.59 3.03
CA GLU A 86 -14.85 14.51 3.16
C GLU A 86 -16.10 13.80 3.66
N VAL A 87 -16.41 12.59 3.17
CA VAL A 87 -17.53 11.80 3.67
C VAL A 87 -17.34 11.44 5.14
N VAL A 88 -16.12 11.06 5.56
CA VAL A 88 -15.83 10.83 6.99
C VAL A 88 -16.14 12.06 7.81
N ARG A 89 -15.71 13.24 7.36
CA ARG A 89 -15.99 14.52 8.03
C ARG A 89 -17.49 14.79 8.11
N GLN A 90 -18.22 14.63 7.01
CA GLN A 90 -19.66 14.89 6.95
C GLN A 90 -20.45 13.96 7.88
N VAL A 91 -20.15 12.66 7.86
CA VAL A 91 -20.82 11.67 8.72
C VAL A 91 -20.49 11.91 10.18
N ALA A 92 -19.23 12.21 10.52
CA ALA A 92 -18.85 12.57 11.89
C ALA A 92 -19.55 13.86 12.37
N ALA A 93 -19.69 14.86 11.50
CA ALA A 93 -20.38 16.11 11.81
C ALA A 93 -21.91 15.95 11.91
N GLY A 94 -22.49 14.94 11.28
CA GLY A 94 -23.91 14.59 11.43
C GLY A 94 -24.23 13.70 12.64
N GLY A 95 -23.20 13.21 13.35
CA GLY A 95 -23.33 12.22 14.40
C GLY A 95 -23.48 12.79 15.83
N PRO A 96 -23.30 11.91 16.84
CA PRO A 96 -23.21 12.29 18.25
C PRO A 96 -22.28 13.48 18.52
N GLU A 97 -22.53 14.21 19.61
CA GLU A 97 -21.77 15.43 19.95
C GLU A 97 -20.25 15.19 20.07
N ALA A 98 -19.85 14.01 20.54
CA ALA A 98 -18.45 13.61 20.60
C ALA A 98 -17.78 13.67 19.22
N TRP A 99 -18.44 13.15 18.17
CA TRP A 99 -17.92 13.19 16.81
C TRP A 99 -17.96 14.57 16.20
N ARG A 100 -19.04 15.33 16.43
CA ARG A 100 -19.16 16.72 15.94
C ARG A 100 -18.00 17.61 16.36
N ARG A 101 -17.60 17.54 17.64
CA ARG A 101 -16.48 18.34 18.17
C ARG A 101 -15.13 17.96 17.53
N LEU A 102 -14.99 16.72 17.09
CA LEU A 102 -13.73 16.18 16.57
C LEU A 102 -13.63 16.22 15.04
N ALA A 103 -14.78 16.33 14.33
CA ALA A 103 -14.86 16.24 12.87
C ALA A 103 -14.03 17.29 12.12
N SER A 104 -13.84 18.48 12.71
CA SER A 104 -13.04 19.57 12.12
C SER A 104 -11.56 19.49 12.45
N HIS A 105 -11.13 18.61 13.36
CA HIS A 105 -9.76 18.59 13.86
C HIS A 105 -8.85 17.69 12.98
N PRO A 106 -7.78 18.22 12.35
CA PRO A 106 -6.95 17.46 11.40
C PRO A 106 -6.32 16.19 11.98
N ARG A 107 -5.91 16.21 13.26
CA ARG A 107 -5.35 15.01 13.92
C ARG A 107 -6.37 13.89 14.08
N THR A 108 -7.64 14.24 14.29
CA THR A 108 -8.72 13.25 14.42
C THR A 108 -8.91 12.52 13.10
N LEU A 109 -8.95 13.25 11.98
CA LEU A 109 -9.12 12.64 10.66
C LEU A 109 -7.97 11.68 10.33
N VAL A 110 -6.72 12.05 10.65
CA VAL A 110 -5.56 11.15 10.46
C VAL A 110 -5.68 9.90 11.35
N ALA A 111 -6.06 10.06 12.62
CA ALA A 111 -6.27 8.94 13.53
C ALA A 111 -7.41 8.01 13.06
N LEU A 112 -8.51 8.58 12.58
CA LEU A 112 -9.64 7.84 12.01
C LEU A 112 -9.24 7.08 10.75
N GLN A 113 -8.44 7.68 9.85
CA GLN A 113 -7.93 6.97 8.67
C GLN A 113 -7.09 5.75 9.05
N GLY A 114 -6.21 5.88 10.06
CA GLY A 114 -5.45 4.75 10.59
C GLY A 114 -6.38 3.66 11.15
N ALA A 115 -7.31 4.05 12.03
CA ALA A 115 -8.26 3.11 12.62
C ALA A 115 -9.17 2.44 11.57
N PHE A 116 -9.59 3.17 10.53
CA PHE A 116 -10.37 2.61 9.42
C PHE A 116 -9.56 1.64 8.60
N SER A 117 -8.27 1.92 8.35
CA SER A 117 -7.38 0.96 7.69
C SER A 117 -7.30 -0.35 8.47
N ASP A 118 -7.25 -0.29 9.80
CA ASP A 118 -7.23 -1.48 10.64
C ASP A 118 -8.58 -2.21 10.66
N LEU A 119 -9.68 -1.48 10.78
CA LEU A 119 -11.03 -2.06 10.75
C LEU A 119 -11.36 -2.71 9.40
N ARG A 120 -10.81 -2.19 8.29
CA ARG A 120 -10.96 -2.77 6.95
C ARG A 120 -10.14 -4.04 6.72
N ARG A 121 -9.38 -4.49 7.72
CA ARG A 121 -8.80 -5.84 7.76
C ARG A 121 -9.85 -6.90 8.13
N LEU A 122 -10.99 -6.49 8.70
CA LEU A 122 -12.13 -7.36 9.02
C LEU A 122 -12.97 -7.65 7.78
N THR A 123 -13.76 -8.72 7.84
CA THR A 123 -14.84 -8.97 6.87
C THR A 123 -16.02 -8.03 7.12
N PRO A 124 -16.88 -7.73 6.12
CA PRO A 124 -18.05 -6.88 6.33
C PRO A 124 -18.98 -7.35 7.48
N PRO A 125 -19.30 -8.66 7.62
CA PRO A 125 -20.10 -9.13 8.75
C PRO A 125 -19.42 -8.94 10.11
N ALA A 126 -18.09 -9.11 10.19
CA ALA A 126 -17.34 -8.91 11.42
C ALA A 126 -17.30 -7.43 11.84
N LEU A 127 -17.17 -6.52 10.86
CA LEU A 127 -17.24 -5.08 11.10
C LEU A 127 -18.62 -4.67 11.64
N GLU A 128 -19.71 -5.17 11.04
CA GLU A 128 -21.08 -4.90 11.49
C GLU A 128 -21.39 -5.50 12.87
N ALA A 129 -20.82 -6.66 13.19
CA ALA A 129 -20.92 -7.25 14.51
C ALA A 129 -20.20 -6.40 15.56
N LEU A 130 -18.96 -5.95 15.28
CA LEU A 130 -18.19 -5.08 16.16
C LEU A 130 -18.88 -3.74 16.42
N ALA A 131 -19.47 -3.14 15.38
CA ALA A 131 -20.21 -1.88 15.48
C ALA A 131 -21.41 -1.91 16.44
N ARG A 132 -21.95 -3.10 16.74
CA ARG A 132 -23.09 -3.30 17.64
C ARG A 132 -22.71 -3.65 19.08
N GLN A 133 -21.42 -3.86 19.35
CA GLN A 133 -20.97 -4.24 20.69
C GLN A 133 -20.87 -3.03 21.62
N PRO A 134 -21.24 -3.15 22.91
CA PRO A 134 -21.06 -2.09 23.90
C PRO A 134 -19.63 -2.09 24.46
N VAL A 135 -18.63 -2.07 23.57
CA VAL A 135 -17.20 -2.10 23.91
C VAL A 135 -16.50 -0.81 23.50
N ARG A 136 -15.44 -0.44 24.20
CA ARG A 136 -14.60 0.72 23.80
C ARG A 136 -14.07 0.50 22.38
N GLY A 137 -14.26 1.50 21.51
CA GLY A 137 -13.84 1.44 20.10
C GLY A 137 -14.94 1.02 19.12
N ALA A 138 -16.06 0.45 19.59
CA ALA A 138 -17.20 0.13 18.73
C ALA A 138 -17.79 1.36 18.03
N GLU A 139 -17.69 2.56 18.63
CA GLU A 139 -18.12 3.81 18.03
C GLU A 139 -17.37 4.14 16.73
N VAL A 140 -16.09 3.77 16.62
CA VAL A 140 -15.29 3.96 15.39
C VAL A 140 -15.74 2.97 14.31
N ALA A 141 -16.04 1.72 14.68
CA ALA A 141 -16.62 0.74 13.77
C ALA A 141 -18.02 1.17 13.29
N ALA A 142 -18.86 1.68 14.19
CA ALA A 142 -20.17 2.23 13.85
C ALA A 142 -20.05 3.45 12.92
N LEU A 143 -19.05 4.32 13.15
CA LEU A 143 -18.76 5.44 12.25
C LEU A 143 -18.34 4.93 10.86
N LEU A 144 -17.47 3.92 10.77
CA LEU A 144 -17.09 3.33 9.48
C LEU A 144 -18.28 2.69 8.75
N VAL A 145 -19.16 1.99 9.47
CA VAL A 145 -20.40 1.45 8.90
C VAL A 145 -21.29 2.58 8.36
N ALA A 146 -21.47 3.66 9.11
CA ALA A 146 -22.24 4.82 8.66
C ALA A 146 -21.62 5.52 7.43
N VAL A 147 -20.28 5.63 7.40
CA VAL A 147 -19.52 6.14 6.25
C VAL A 147 -19.75 5.29 5.01
N ARG A 148 -19.67 3.96 5.13
CA ARG A 148 -19.92 3.03 4.02
C ARG A 148 -21.34 3.15 3.47
N SER A 149 -22.35 3.17 4.34
CA SER A 149 -23.74 3.41 3.93
C SER A 149 -23.92 4.74 3.20
N HIS A 150 -23.24 5.80 3.65
CA HIS A 150 -23.29 7.12 3.03
C HIS A 150 -22.61 7.17 1.65
N LEU A 151 -21.53 6.38 1.45
CA LEU A 151 -20.89 6.18 0.16
C LEU A 151 -21.81 5.44 -0.81
N HIS A 152 -22.43 4.33 -0.36
CA HIS A 152 -23.34 3.54 -1.20
C HIS A 152 -24.53 4.35 -1.72
N GLN A 153 -25.10 5.22 -0.88
CA GLN A 153 -26.18 6.14 -1.28
C GLN A 153 -25.79 7.09 -2.43
N ARG A 154 -24.48 7.29 -2.66
CA ARG A 154 -23.92 8.14 -3.73
C ARG A 154 -23.37 7.33 -4.91
N GLY A 155 -23.62 6.01 -4.94
CA GLY A 155 -23.05 5.11 -5.94
C GLY A 155 -21.54 4.92 -5.78
N LEU A 156 -21.01 5.13 -4.57
CA LEU A 156 -19.59 4.99 -4.27
C LEU A 156 -19.34 3.76 -3.40
N ALA A 157 -18.20 3.12 -3.62
CA ALA A 157 -17.74 1.91 -2.97
C ALA A 157 -16.36 2.12 -2.35
N ASP A 158 -16.12 1.54 -1.18
CA ASP A 158 -14.84 1.62 -0.48
C ASP A 158 -13.95 0.39 -0.73
N ALA A 159 -12.81 0.31 -0.04
CA ALA A 159 -11.87 -0.79 -0.19
C ALA A 159 -12.44 -2.16 0.25
N LEU A 160 -13.38 -2.21 1.20
CA LEU A 160 -14.03 -3.46 1.58
C LEU A 160 -14.97 -3.94 0.47
N ASP A 161 -15.69 -3.03 -0.15
CA ASP A 161 -16.57 -3.36 -1.28
C ASP A 161 -15.76 -3.85 -2.48
N LEU A 162 -14.61 -3.23 -2.77
CA LEU A 162 -13.68 -3.69 -3.80
C LEU A 162 -13.17 -5.11 -3.53
N ARG A 163 -12.74 -5.39 -2.29
CA ARG A 163 -12.29 -6.74 -1.91
C ARG A 163 -13.41 -7.77 -2.04
N GLN A 164 -14.60 -7.44 -1.56
CA GLN A 164 -15.77 -8.31 -1.66
C GLN A 164 -16.11 -8.59 -3.13
N ALA A 165 -16.12 -7.57 -3.99
CA ALA A 165 -16.39 -7.71 -5.41
C ALA A 165 -15.31 -8.54 -6.15
N ALA A 166 -14.05 -8.46 -5.71
CA ALA A 166 -12.96 -9.28 -6.24
C ALA A 166 -13.11 -10.76 -5.83
N LEU A 167 -13.47 -11.02 -4.57
CA LEU A 167 -13.76 -12.38 -4.07
C LEU A 167 -14.94 -13.01 -4.82
N GLU A 168 -16.03 -12.25 -5.01
CA GLU A 168 -17.19 -12.66 -5.80
C GLU A 168 -16.76 -13.04 -7.23
N ALA A 169 -15.99 -12.18 -7.91
CA ALA A 169 -15.49 -12.43 -9.26
C ALA A 169 -14.65 -13.72 -9.36
N LEU A 170 -13.78 -13.97 -8.37
CA LEU A 170 -12.97 -15.20 -8.31
C LEU A 170 -13.84 -16.43 -8.12
N SER A 171 -14.82 -16.36 -7.21
CA SER A 171 -15.74 -17.46 -6.88
C SER A 171 -16.70 -17.81 -8.02
N GLU A 172 -17.16 -16.81 -8.77
CA GLU A 172 -18.07 -16.97 -9.92
C GLU A 172 -17.37 -17.52 -11.16
N GLY A 173 -16.05 -17.72 -11.12
CA GLY A 173 -15.35 -18.24 -12.28
C GLY A 173 -15.09 -17.20 -13.37
N LEU A 174 -15.24 -15.90 -13.09
CA LEU A 174 -15.10 -14.87 -14.13
C LEU A 174 -13.73 -14.94 -14.81
N PRO A 175 -13.64 -14.61 -16.12
CA PRO A 175 -12.37 -14.62 -16.85
C PRO A 175 -11.33 -13.74 -16.16
N MET A 176 -10.11 -14.25 -16.03
CA MET A 176 -8.99 -13.49 -15.51
C MET A 176 -8.36 -12.66 -16.64
N PRO A 177 -7.79 -11.48 -16.35
CA PRO A 177 -7.00 -10.75 -17.33
C PRO A 177 -5.82 -11.61 -17.79
N ASP A 178 -5.60 -11.71 -19.10
CA ASP A 178 -4.49 -12.50 -19.66
C ASP A 178 -3.14 -11.98 -19.15
N GLU A 179 -3.01 -10.67 -18.92
CA GLU A 179 -1.79 -10.04 -18.44
C GLU A 179 -1.46 -10.35 -16.97
N LEU A 180 -2.39 -10.93 -16.20
CA LEU A 180 -2.14 -11.28 -14.81
C LEU A 180 -1.08 -12.40 -14.71
N GLY A 181 -1.26 -13.45 -15.51
CA GLY A 181 -0.43 -14.64 -15.49
C GLY A 181 -0.27 -15.29 -14.11
N ALA A 182 0.89 -15.88 -13.86
CA ALA A 182 1.24 -16.41 -12.54
C ALA A 182 1.54 -15.28 -11.55
N VAL A 183 1.21 -15.48 -10.28
CA VAL A 183 1.36 -14.47 -9.23
C VAL A 183 2.48 -14.84 -8.28
N VAL A 184 3.44 -13.93 -8.11
CA VAL A 184 4.57 -14.06 -7.17
C VAL A 184 4.32 -13.11 -5.99
N LEU A 185 4.11 -13.65 -4.79
CA LEU A 185 3.94 -12.89 -3.55
C LEU A 185 5.33 -12.64 -2.96
N TYR A 186 5.86 -11.43 -3.09
CA TYR A 186 7.23 -11.11 -2.69
C TYR A 186 7.27 -10.29 -1.40
N ALA A 187 7.92 -10.83 -0.38
CA ALA A 187 8.21 -10.17 0.89
C ALA A 187 6.99 -9.58 1.61
N LEU A 188 5.81 -10.21 1.46
CA LEU A 188 4.58 -9.69 2.05
C LEU A 188 4.62 -9.76 3.59
N PRO A 189 4.12 -8.72 4.29
CA PRO A 189 3.96 -8.77 5.73
C PRO A 189 2.90 -9.81 6.12
N PRO A 190 2.75 -10.13 7.42
CA PRO A 190 1.63 -10.94 7.90
C PRO A 190 0.30 -10.44 7.34
N LEU A 191 -0.40 -11.34 6.64
CA LEU A 191 -1.63 -11.01 5.92
C LEU A 191 -2.78 -10.78 6.90
N SER A 192 -3.66 -9.82 6.57
CA SER A 192 -4.94 -9.72 7.23
C SER A 192 -5.84 -10.92 6.85
N PRO A 193 -6.87 -11.26 7.67
CA PRO A 193 -7.81 -12.32 7.29
C PRO A 193 -8.48 -12.08 5.94
N GLY A 194 -8.82 -10.83 5.61
CA GLY A 194 -9.39 -10.48 4.31
C GLY A 194 -8.42 -10.68 3.14
N ASP A 195 -7.15 -10.33 3.34
CA ASP A 195 -6.11 -10.50 2.33
C ASP A 195 -5.75 -11.97 2.11
N ALA A 196 -5.68 -12.76 3.19
CA ALA A 196 -5.49 -14.19 3.13
C ALA A 196 -6.64 -14.87 2.35
N ALA A 197 -7.89 -14.55 2.69
CA ALA A 197 -9.06 -15.10 1.98
C ALA A 197 -9.06 -14.77 0.48
N PHE A 198 -8.64 -13.55 0.11
CA PHE A 198 -8.49 -13.16 -1.28
C PHE A 198 -7.38 -13.94 -2.00
N LEU A 199 -6.21 -14.10 -1.37
CA LEU A 199 -5.10 -14.85 -1.96
C LEU A 199 -5.40 -16.34 -2.08
N ASP A 200 -6.11 -16.93 -1.10
CA ASP A 200 -6.58 -18.31 -1.17
C ASP A 200 -7.53 -18.52 -2.36
N ALA A 201 -8.51 -17.62 -2.53
CA ALA A 201 -9.42 -17.66 -3.67
C ALA A 201 -8.70 -17.46 -5.01
N LEU A 202 -7.69 -16.59 -5.06
CA LEU A 202 -6.89 -16.34 -6.25
C LEU A 202 -6.03 -17.55 -6.63
N ALA A 203 -5.43 -18.23 -5.65
CA ALA A 203 -4.60 -19.42 -5.86
C ALA A 203 -5.38 -20.62 -6.45
N LEU A 204 -6.70 -20.65 -6.30
CA LEU A 204 -7.57 -21.62 -6.98
C LEU A 204 -7.77 -21.31 -8.48
N ARG A 205 -7.43 -20.11 -8.93
CA ARG A 205 -7.66 -19.62 -10.30
C ARG A 205 -6.37 -19.49 -11.10
N VAL A 206 -5.28 -19.08 -10.47
CA VAL A 206 -3.97 -18.89 -11.10
C VAL A 206 -2.84 -19.45 -10.22
N PRO A 207 -1.70 -19.87 -10.80
CA PRO A 207 -0.55 -20.29 -10.02
C PRO A 207 -0.04 -19.15 -9.13
N CYS A 208 0.07 -19.40 -7.84
CA CYS A 208 0.61 -18.46 -6.86
C CYS A 208 1.86 -19.06 -6.19
N VAL A 209 2.93 -18.28 -6.07
CA VAL A 209 4.15 -18.67 -5.34
C VAL A 209 4.54 -17.56 -4.38
N ALA A 210 4.85 -17.92 -3.14
CA ALA A 210 5.37 -17.00 -2.15
C ALA A 210 6.90 -17.04 -2.12
N VAL A 211 7.51 -15.86 -2.03
CA VAL A 211 8.96 -15.67 -1.94
C VAL A 211 9.23 -14.70 -0.80
N ASP A 212 9.98 -15.17 0.19
CA ASP A 212 10.35 -14.34 1.32
C ASP A 212 11.29 -13.20 0.91
N GLY A 213 11.13 -12.07 1.60
CA GLY A 213 12.04 -10.94 1.46
C GLY A 213 13.39 -11.21 2.14
N PRO A 214 14.39 -10.34 1.91
CA PRO A 214 15.56 -10.33 2.78
C PRO A 214 15.14 -10.12 4.22
N ASP A 215 15.74 -10.87 5.13
CA ASP A 215 15.78 -10.47 6.51
C ASP A 215 16.33 -9.03 6.57
N PRO A 216 15.66 -8.14 7.33
CA PRO A 216 16.15 -6.79 7.48
C PRO A 216 17.57 -6.88 8.06
N PRO A 217 18.56 -6.22 7.45
CA PRO A 217 19.90 -6.21 8.02
C PRO A 217 19.84 -5.62 9.43
N PRO A 218 20.69 -6.08 10.37
CA PRO A 218 20.79 -5.43 11.66
C PRO A 218 21.15 -3.95 11.47
N ALA A 219 20.73 -3.11 12.41
CA ALA A 219 21.16 -1.71 12.40
C ALA A 219 22.68 -1.66 12.65
N ASP A 220 23.43 -1.15 11.68
CA ASP A 220 24.88 -0.98 11.81
C ASP A 220 25.22 0.15 12.80
N GLU A 221 24.43 1.22 12.77
CA GLU A 221 24.64 2.42 13.58
C GLU A 221 23.33 2.94 14.19
N ARG A 222 23.45 3.57 15.37
CA ARG A 222 22.33 4.21 16.06
C ARG A 222 22.78 5.56 16.61
N TRP A 223 22.02 6.60 16.27
CA TRP A 223 22.21 7.95 16.80
C TRP A 223 21.13 8.30 17.81
N VAL A 224 21.51 9.05 18.84
CA VAL A 224 20.58 9.65 19.78
C VAL A 224 20.41 11.11 19.39
N CYS A 225 19.17 11.53 19.18
CA CYS A 225 18.81 12.90 18.82
C CYS A 225 17.78 13.43 19.82
N SER A 226 17.80 14.73 20.10
CA SER A 226 16.91 15.39 21.05
C SER A 226 15.52 15.69 20.48
N ASP A 227 15.44 15.81 19.15
CA ASP A 227 14.24 16.25 18.46
C ASP A 227 14.23 15.77 16.98
N PRO A 228 13.06 15.81 16.31
CA PRO A 228 12.94 15.40 14.92
C PRO A 228 13.82 16.18 13.92
N GLU A 229 14.13 17.46 14.17
CA GLU A 229 14.97 18.24 13.27
C GLU A 229 16.42 17.73 13.31
N GLN A 230 16.93 17.46 14.51
CA GLN A 230 18.24 16.85 14.70
C GLN A 230 18.30 15.43 14.11
N GLU A 231 17.24 14.62 14.27
CA GLU A 231 17.15 13.31 13.63
C GLU A 231 17.29 13.41 12.11
N VAL A 232 16.51 14.29 11.48
CA VAL A 232 16.54 14.48 10.03
C VAL A 232 17.90 14.99 9.56
N ARG A 233 18.47 16.01 10.20
CA ARG A 233 19.80 16.53 9.83
C ARG A 233 20.89 15.48 9.98
N THR A 234 20.77 14.61 10.98
CA THR A 234 21.70 13.49 11.17
C THR A 234 21.54 12.46 10.04
N ALA A 235 20.30 12.09 9.70
CA ALA A 235 20.03 11.16 8.62
C ALA A 235 20.49 11.70 7.25
N VAL A 236 20.25 12.99 6.94
CA VAL A 236 20.74 13.62 5.70
C VAL A 236 22.26 13.65 5.66
N ARG A 237 22.94 13.91 6.79
CA ARG A 237 24.41 13.83 6.85
C ARG A 237 24.94 12.44 6.53
N GLN A 238 24.23 11.38 6.91
CA GLN A 238 24.62 10.01 6.53
C GLN A 238 24.43 9.75 5.04
N VAL A 239 23.41 10.34 4.41
CA VAL A 239 23.26 10.29 2.94
C VAL A 239 24.44 10.98 2.25
N VAL A 240 24.86 12.16 2.74
CA VAL A 240 26.03 12.88 2.20
C VAL A 240 27.30 12.05 2.37
N ALA A 241 27.55 11.53 3.57
CA ALA A 241 28.73 10.68 3.83
C ALA A 241 28.75 9.43 2.93
N GLY A 242 27.59 8.79 2.72
CA GLY A 242 27.46 7.66 1.79
C GLY A 242 27.78 8.05 0.34
N MET A 243 27.32 9.22 -0.10
CA MET A 243 27.65 9.76 -1.42
C MET A 243 29.15 10.07 -1.58
N GLU A 244 29.79 10.66 -0.58
CA GLU A 244 31.24 10.91 -0.55
C GLU A 244 32.04 9.61 -0.57
N ALA A 245 31.51 8.55 0.04
CA ALA A 245 32.05 7.19 -0.03
C ALA A 245 31.76 6.46 -1.36
N GLY A 246 31.11 7.12 -2.33
CA GLY A 246 30.84 6.58 -3.66
C GLY A 246 29.56 5.75 -3.79
N VAL A 247 28.70 5.70 -2.75
CA VAL A 247 27.38 5.09 -2.86
C VAL A 247 26.49 6.01 -3.70
N PRO A 248 25.90 5.53 -4.80
CA PRO A 248 25.07 6.40 -5.64
C PRO A 248 23.76 6.77 -4.92
N LEU A 249 23.27 7.98 -5.17
CA LEU A 249 22.10 8.54 -4.48
C LEU A 249 20.85 7.64 -4.53
N TRP A 250 20.60 6.95 -5.64
CA TRP A 250 19.47 6.02 -5.80
C TRP A 250 19.54 4.75 -4.95
N ARG A 251 20.65 4.52 -4.22
CA ARG A 251 20.79 3.48 -3.20
C ARG A 251 20.53 3.96 -1.77
N HIS A 252 20.20 5.23 -1.60
CA HIS A 252 19.83 5.78 -0.30
C HIS A 252 18.30 5.85 -0.18
N ALA A 253 17.79 5.56 1.01
CA ALA A 253 16.38 5.72 1.35
C ALA A 253 16.24 6.27 2.77
N LEU A 254 15.42 7.29 2.94
CA LEU A 254 15.05 7.82 4.24
C LEU A 254 13.64 7.34 4.58
N LEU A 255 13.53 6.52 5.63
CA LEU A 255 12.26 6.02 6.14
C LEU A 255 11.90 6.79 7.41
N HIS A 256 10.63 7.17 7.55
CA HIS A 256 10.16 7.94 8.69
C HIS A 256 8.78 7.45 9.17
N PRO A 257 8.43 7.68 10.45
CA PRO A 257 7.08 7.40 10.96
C PRO A 257 6.00 8.17 10.19
N PRO A 258 4.78 7.63 10.07
CA PRO A 258 3.69 8.34 9.41
C PRO A 258 3.35 9.64 10.13
N GLY A 259 3.14 10.72 9.39
CA GLY A 259 2.79 12.02 9.95
C GLY A 259 3.20 13.19 9.06
N PRO A 260 2.79 14.42 9.39
CA PRO A 260 3.10 15.60 8.59
C PRO A 260 4.48 16.21 8.88
N ALA A 261 5.14 15.84 9.98
CA ALA A 261 6.36 16.50 10.46
C ALA A 261 7.60 16.10 9.63
N TYR A 262 7.99 14.83 9.66
CA TYR A 262 9.21 14.33 8.99
C TYR A 262 9.27 14.61 7.48
N PRO A 263 8.21 14.40 6.66
CA PRO A 263 8.30 14.67 5.22
C PRO A 263 8.76 16.09 4.90
N ARG A 264 8.24 17.08 5.62
CA ARG A 264 8.57 18.49 5.40
C ARG A 264 10.02 18.78 5.78
N LEU A 265 10.43 18.33 6.97
CA LEU A 265 11.80 18.52 7.46
C LEU A 265 12.82 17.83 6.55
N ILE A 266 12.52 16.61 6.10
CA ILE A 266 13.39 15.85 5.19
C ILE A 266 13.57 16.60 3.87
N HIS A 267 12.49 17.07 3.25
CA HIS A 267 12.58 17.83 2.00
C HIS A 267 13.35 19.14 2.19
N GLN A 268 13.09 19.88 3.27
CA GLN A 268 13.82 21.12 3.56
C GLN A 268 15.33 20.91 3.73
N GLU A 269 15.74 19.90 4.51
CA GLU A 269 17.16 19.61 4.76
C GLU A 269 17.85 19.04 3.51
N LEU A 270 17.17 18.22 2.69
CA LEU A 270 17.70 17.74 1.41
C LEU A 270 17.87 18.89 0.40
N ASP A 271 16.88 19.77 0.28
CA ASP A 271 16.93 20.95 -0.58
C ASP A 271 18.06 21.90 -0.16
N ALA A 272 18.20 22.16 1.15
CA ALA A 272 19.29 22.98 1.69
C ALA A 272 20.68 22.37 1.42
N ALA A 273 20.79 21.04 1.38
CA ALA A 273 22.00 20.32 1.01
C ALA A 273 22.21 20.17 -0.51
N GLY A 274 21.26 20.63 -1.34
CA GLY A 274 21.30 20.48 -2.80
C GLY A 274 21.19 19.03 -3.28
N ILE A 275 20.56 18.15 -2.49
CA ILE A 275 20.44 16.71 -2.78
C ILE A 275 19.10 16.44 -3.47
N PRO A 276 19.10 15.95 -4.72
CA PRO A 276 17.87 15.55 -5.39
C PRO A 276 17.13 14.46 -4.63
N SER A 277 15.81 14.60 -4.47
CA SER A 277 15.00 13.63 -3.74
C SER A 277 13.74 13.25 -4.51
N ASN A 278 13.21 12.06 -4.21
CA ASN A 278 11.91 11.62 -4.71
C ASN A 278 11.16 10.90 -3.58
N GLY A 279 9.97 11.38 -3.25
CA GLY A 279 9.17 10.87 -2.16
C GLY A 279 7.86 11.63 -2.04
N PRO A 280 6.99 11.27 -1.07
CA PRO A 280 5.70 11.91 -0.90
C PRO A 280 5.89 13.35 -0.40
N GLU A 281 5.93 14.31 -1.32
CA GLU A 281 5.93 15.72 -0.97
C GLU A 281 4.48 16.13 -0.66
N ARG A 282 4.21 16.56 0.59
CA ARG A 282 2.95 17.25 0.90
C ARG A 282 3.06 18.71 0.53
N ARG A 283 3.33 19.01 -0.75
CA ARG A 283 3.12 20.37 -1.27
C ARG A 283 1.62 20.54 -1.44
N ARG A 284 1.03 21.43 -0.65
CA ARG A 284 -0.37 21.79 -0.80
C ARG A 284 -0.51 22.64 -2.07
N LEU A 285 -1.62 22.47 -2.79
CA LEU A 285 -1.94 23.25 -3.99
C LEU A 285 -2.11 24.76 -3.70
N ASP A 286 -2.28 25.16 -2.44
CA ASP A 286 -2.34 26.56 -2.01
C ASP A 286 -0.95 27.25 -1.90
N GLY A 287 0.13 26.49 -2.09
CA GLY A 287 1.52 26.99 -2.01
C GLY A 287 2.17 27.33 -3.35
N THR A 288 1.46 27.21 -4.47
CA THR A 288 1.91 27.70 -5.79
C THR A 288 1.49 29.16 -5.93
N GLY A 289 2.27 30.06 -5.34
CA GLY A 289 2.28 31.49 -5.68
C GLY A 289 3.21 31.75 -6.86
#